data_AF-A0A438EGG3-F1
#
_entry.id   AF-A0A438EGG3-F1
#
_cell.length_a   1.000
_cell.length_b   1.000
_cell.length_c   1.000
_cell.angle_alpha   90.00
_cell.angle_beta   90.00
_cell.angle_gamma   90.00
#
_symmetry.space_group_name_H-M   'P 1'
#
loop_
_entity.id
_entity.type
_entity.pdbx_description
1 polymer ?
#
loop_
_entity_poly.entity_id
_entity_poly.type
_entity_poly.pdbx_seq_one_letter_code
_entity_poly.pdbx_strand_id
1 'polypeptide(L)'
;MDFANGEISAELLHAQAHVWNHILNFIKSVSLKCAIQLGIPDIIHNHGKPMTLPELVAKLPVHPKRSQCVYRLMRILVHSGFLAAQRVQQGEEEEGMCLQMPLGSF
;
A
#
# COMPACT_ATOMS: atom_id res chain seq x y z
N MET A 1 -11.34 -35.95 -20.12
CA MET A 1 -10.13 -35.25 -20.61
C MET A 1 -10.03 -33.82 -20.07
N ASP A 2 -11.03 -33.34 -19.31
CA ASP A 2 -11.12 -31.93 -18.87
C ASP A 2 -10.32 -31.59 -17.61
N PHE A 3 -10.05 -32.58 -16.74
CA PHE A 3 -9.26 -32.37 -15.51
C PHE A 3 -7.81 -31.98 -15.80
N ALA A 4 -7.16 -32.64 -16.76
CA ALA A 4 -5.79 -32.32 -17.18
C ALA A 4 -5.68 -30.92 -17.80
N ASN A 5 -6.74 -30.47 -18.50
CA ASN A 5 -6.79 -29.13 -19.08
C ASN A 5 -6.96 -28.04 -18.00
N GLY A 6 -7.69 -28.33 -16.92
CA GLY A 6 -7.81 -27.44 -15.76
C GLY A 6 -6.50 -27.27 -14.98
N GLU A 7 -5.74 -28.35 -14.83
CA GLU A 7 -4.44 -28.35 -14.12
C GLU A 7 -3.37 -27.56 -14.89
N ILE A 8 -3.25 -27.77 -16.21
CA ILE A 8 -2.35 -27.00 -17.09
C ILE A 8 -2.70 -25.50 -17.07
N SER A 9 -3.98 -25.15 -17.05
CA SER A 9 -4.43 -23.76 -16.96
C SER A 9 -4.02 -23.09 -15.65
N ALA A 10 -4.13 -23.80 -14.52
CA ALA A 10 -3.71 -23.30 -13.22
C ALA A 10 -2.19 -23.12 -13.12
N GLU A 11 -1.41 -24.07 -13.64
CA GLU A 11 0.05 -23.97 -13.72
C GLU A 11 0.50 -22.78 -14.57
N LEU A 12 -0.13 -22.58 -15.73
CA LEU A 12 0.16 -21.44 -16.60
C LEU A 12 -0.15 -20.12 -15.91
N LEU A 13 -1.29 -20.02 -15.22
CA LEU A 13 -1.66 -18.82 -14.46
C LEU A 13 -0.64 -18.54 -13.35
N HIS A 14 -0.18 -19.57 -12.64
CA HIS A 14 0.83 -19.44 -11.60
C HIS A 14 2.18 -18.97 -12.17
N ALA A 15 2.62 -19.56 -13.29
CA ALA A 15 3.85 -19.17 -13.98
C ALA A 15 3.78 -17.72 -14.48
N GLN A 16 2.63 -17.31 -15.04
CA GLN A 16 2.40 -15.91 -15.42
C GLN A 16 2.49 -15.00 -14.20
N ALA A 17 1.74 -15.27 -13.12
CA ALA A 17 1.79 -14.46 -11.91
C ALA A 17 3.22 -14.34 -11.37
N HIS A 18 4.01 -15.42 -11.41
CA HIS A 18 5.41 -15.41 -10.99
C HIS A 18 6.26 -14.46 -11.85
N VAL A 19 6.17 -14.54 -13.18
CA VAL A 19 6.89 -13.64 -14.10
C VAL A 19 6.46 -12.19 -13.92
N TRP A 20 5.15 -11.92 -13.82
CA TRP A 20 4.62 -10.58 -13.60
C TRP A 20 5.11 -9.98 -12.28
N ASN A 21 5.18 -10.78 -11.21
CA ASN A 21 5.73 -10.33 -9.93
C ASN A 21 7.19 -9.88 -10.06
N HIS A 22 8.03 -10.60 -10.82
CA HIS A 22 9.42 -10.19 -11.07
C HIS A 22 9.51 -8.92 -11.90
N ILE A 23 8.77 -8.85 -13.01
CA ILE A 23 8.74 -7.67 -13.90
C ILE A 23 8.31 -6.43 -13.13
N LEU A 24 7.32 -6.55 -12.24
CA LEU A 24 6.76 -5.42 -11.50
C LEU A 24 7.42 -5.17 -10.14
N ASN A 25 8.39 -5.98 -9.71
CA ASN A 25 8.98 -5.86 -8.37
C ASN A 25 9.66 -4.49 -8.14
N PHE A 26 10.14 -3.84 -9.21
CA PHE A 26 10.72 -2.49 -9.13
C PHE A 26 9.71 -1.46 -8.57
N ILE A 27 8.40 -1.68 -8.78
CA ILE A 27 7.33 -0.81 -8.28
C ILE A 27 7.46 -0.60 -6.77
N LYS A 28 7.77 -1.67 -6.01
CA LYS A 28 7.95 -1.58 -4.55
C LYS A 28 9.06 -0.59 -4.19
N SER A 29 10.19 -0.66 -4.90
CA SER A 29 11.35 0.22 -4.66
C SER A 29 11.06 1.68 -5.03
N VAL A 30 10.44 1.93 -6.18
CA VAL A 30 10.10 3.31 -6.59
C VAL A 30 8.99 3.90 -5.72
N SER A 31 8.05 3.08 -5.26
CA SER A 31 7.04 3.49 -4.28
C SER A 31 7.66 3.86 -2.93
N LEU A 32 8.60 3.05 -2.41
CA LEU A 32 9.31 3.37 -1.18
C LEU A 32 10.11 4.67 -1.32
N LYS A 33 10.87 4.83 -2.41
CA LYS A 33 11.60 6.07 -2.69
C LYS A 33 10.68 7.29 -2.71
N CYS A 34 9.52 7.18 -3.37
CA CYS A 34 8.53 8.25 -3.42
C CYS A 34 8.01 8.61 -2.02
N ALA A 35 7.73 7.61 -1.18
CA ALA A 35 7.27 7.83 0.19
C ALA A 35 8.29 8.60 1.04
N ILE A 36 9.58 8.23 0.93
CA ILE A 36 10.68 8.90 1.61
C ILE A 36 10.84 10.34 1.11
N GLN A 37 10.83 10.55 -0.21
CA GLN A 37 10.95 11.89 -0.80
C GLN A 37 9.78 12.83 -0.44
N LEU A 38 8.60 12.26 -0.20
CA LEU A 38 7.42 12.99 0.27
C LEU A 38 7.42 13.21 1.80
N GLY A 39 8.38 12.67 2.55
CA GLY A 39 8.45 12.79 4.01
C GLY A 39 7.34 12.02 4.73
N ILE A 40 6.72 11.03 4.08
CA ILE A 40 5.58 10.28 4.66
C ILE A 40 5.93 9.59 5.98
N PRO A 41 7.09 8.91 6.11
CA PRO A 41 7.48 8.29 7.39
C PRO A 41 7.53 9.31 8.53
N ASP A 42 8.15 10.46 8.29
CA ASP A 42 8.28 11.53 9.30
C ASP A 42 6.92 12.12 9.67
N ILE A 43 6.03 12.32 8.69
CA ILE A 43 4.67 12.82 8.92
C ILE A 43 3.88 11.86 9.82
N ILE A 44 3.97 10.55 9.56
CA ILE A 44 3.29 9.52 10.37
C ILE A 44 3.92 9.46 11.76
N HIS A 45 5.25 9.41 11.85
CA HIS A 45 5.98 9.34 13.13
C HIS A 45 5.67 10.55 14.03
N ASN A 46 5.78 11.76 13.49
CA ASN A 46 5.54 13.01 14.22
C ASN A 46 4.07 13.20 14.61
N HIS A 47 3.14 12.45 14.03
CA HIS A 47 1.74 12.48 14.44
C HIS A 47 1.48 11.74 15.76
N GLY A 48 2.33 10.77 16.11
CA GLY A 48 2.29 10.05 17.40
C GLY A 48 1.12 9.08 17.59
N LYS A 49 0.22 8.95 16.61
CA LYS A 49 -0.93 8.03 16.62
C LYS A 49 -1.25 7.56 15.21
N PRO A 50 -2.04 6.48 15.03
CA PRO A 50 -2.50 6.06 13.70
C PRO A 50 -3.16 7.22 12.95
N MET A 51 -2.75 7.44 11.70
CA MET A 51 -3.15 8.57 10.87
C MET A 51 -4.09 8.13 9.76
N THR A 52 -5.21 8.83 9.56
CA THR A 52 -6.10 8.56 8.42
C THR A 52 -5.48 9.05 7.11
N LEU A 53 -5.92 8.45 6.00
CA LEU A 53 -5.41 8.83 4.69
C LEU A 53 -5.75 10.28 4.26
N PRO A 54 -6.94 10.83 4.57
CA PRO A 54 -7.22 12.26 4.37
C PRO A 54 -6.30 13.18 5.20
N GLU A 55 -6.03 12.86 6.46
CA GLU A 55 -5.09 13.63 7.30
C GLU A 55 -3.68 13.63 6.72
N LEU A 56 -3.22 12.50 6.18
CA LEU A 56 -1.94 12.41 5.49
C LEU A 56 -1.90 13.29 4.25
N VAL A 57 -2.92 13.21 3.40
CA VAL A 57 -3.01 14.03 2.17
C VAL A 57 -3.02 15.53 2.50
N ALA A 58 -3.70 15.93 3.58
CA ALA A 58 -3.75 17.33 4.02
C ALA A 58 -2.38 17.86 4.49
N LYS A 59 -1.48 17.00 4.99
CA LYS A 59 -0.13 17.37 5.42
C LYS A 59 0.92 17.29 4.31
N LEU A 60 0.63 16.58 3.23
CA LEU A 60 1.55 16.42 2.13
C LEU A 60 1.58 17.66 1.22
N PRO A 61 2.75 18.06 0.70
CA PRO A 61 2.88 19.16 -0.25
C PRO A 61 2.46 18.70 -1.67
N VAL A 62 1.24 18.16 -1.82
CA VAL A 62 0.73 17.62 -3.07
C VAL A 62 -0.50 18.37 -3.54
N HIS A 63 -0.61 18.57 -4.85
CA HIS A 63 -1.79 19.18 -5.45
C HIS A 63 -3.02 18.28 -5.23
N PRO A 64 -4.22 18.82 -4.92
CA PRO A 64 -5.43 18.01 -4.66
C PRO A 64 -5.80 16.99 -5.76
N LYS A 65 -5.49 17.30 -7.02
CA LYS A 65 -5.66 16.36 -8.15
C LYS A 65 -4.82 15.08 -8.03
N ARG A 66 -3.78 15.06 -7.19
CA ARG A 66 -2.88 13.92 -6.95
C ARG A 66 -3.24 13.13 -5.70
N SER A 67 -4.28 13.51 -4.96
CA SER A 67 -4.71 12.80 -3.76
C SER A 67 -4.88 11.31 -4.04
N GLN A 68 -5.61 10.94 -5.11
CA GLN A 68 -5.81 9.56 -5.56
C GLN A 68 -4.49 8.78 -5.78
N CYS A 69 -3.43 9.45 -6.24
CA CYS A 69 -2.11 8.83 -6.40
C CYS A 69 -1.51 8.48 -5.04
N VAL A 70 -1.67 9.34 -4.03
CA VAL A 70 -1.24 9.08 -2.64
C VAL A 70 -2.02 7.88 -2.09
N TYR A 71 -3.33 7.79 -2.30
CA TYR A 71 -4.11 6.62 -1.87
C TYR A 71 -3.54 5.31 -2.45
N ARG A 72 -3.25 5.28 -3.76
CA ARG A 72 -2.66 4.10 -4.41
C ARG A 72 -1.27 3.78 -3.87
N LEU A 73 -0.44 4.80 -3.66
CA LEU A 73 0.89 4.65 -3.07
C LEU A 73 0.81 4.00 -1.69
N MET A 74 -0.08 4.48 -0.82
CA MET A 74 -0.22 3.93 0.54
C MET A 74 -0.65 2.47 0.52
N ARG A 75 -1.55 2.07 -0.37
CA ARG A 75 -1.91 0.64 -0.51
C ARG A 75 -0.71 -0.22 -0.93
N ILE A 76 0.12 0.26 -1.86
CA ILE A 76 1.32 -0.49 -2.28
C ILE A 76 2.28 -0.65 -1.10
N LEU A 77 2.52 0.42 -0.33
CA LEU A 77 3.42 0.38 0.82
C LEU A 77 2.90 -0.53 1.93
N VAL A 78 1.59 -0.51 2.21
CA VAL A 78 0.96 -1.42 3.17
C VAL A 78 1.07 -2.87 2.72
N HIS A 79 0.72 -3.16 1.46
CA HIS A 79 0.81 -4.51 0.92
C HIS A 79 2.27 -5.02 0.85
N SER A 80 3.23 -4.12 0.70
CA SER A 80 4.66 -4.44 0.71
C SER A 80 5.25 -4.54 2.12
N GLY A 81 4.48 -4.26 3.17
CA GLY A 81 4.92 -4.35 4.57
C GLY A 81 5.72 -3.15 5.08
N PHE A 82 5.83 -2.05 4.32
CA PHE A 82 6.51 -0.83 4.77
C PHE A 82 5.65 0.03 5.70
N LEU A 83 4.33 -0.11 5.62
CA LEU A 83 3.36 0.55 6.51
C LEU A 83 2.38 -0.49 7.03
N ALA A 84 1.88 -0.29 8.24
CA ALA A 84 0.79 -1.08 8.78
C ALA A 84 -0.53 -0.31 8.65
N ALA A 85 -1.58 -1.05 8.30
CA ALA A 85 -2.95 -0.56 8.23
C ALA A 85 -3.74 -1.07 9.44
N GLN A 86 -4.40 -0.17 10.16
CA GLN A 86 -5.34 -0.50 11.22
C GLN A 86 -6.75 -0.14 10.75
N ARG A 87 -7.67 -1.11 10.84
CA ARG A 87 -9.10 -0.84 10.66
C ARG A 87 -9.61 -0.12 11.88
N VAL A 88 -10.16 1.07 11.70
CA VAL A 88 -10.86 1.78 12.77
C VAL A 88 -12.35 1.55 12.58
N GLN A 89 -13.00 0.95 13.57
CA GLN A 89 -14.45 0.91 13.64
C GLN A 89 -14.92 2.27 14.18
N GLN A 90 -15.28 3.19 13.27
CA GLN A 90 -16.14 4.32 13.62
C GLN A 90 -17.56 3.95 13.15
N GLY A 91 -18.56 4.28 13.95
CA GLY A 91 -19.94 3.82 13.75
C GLY A 91 -20.51 4.13 12.37
N GLU A 92 -21.38 3.22 11.92
CA GLU A 92 -22.24 3.14 10.72
C GLU A 92 -21.78 3.66 9.34
N GLU A 93 -20.86 4.61 9.18
CA GLU A 93 -20.38 5.01 7.85
C GLU A 93 -18.87 5.35 7.84
N GLU A 94 -18.13 4.69 6.94
CA GLU A 94 -16.68 4.70 6.69
C GLU A 94 -15.79 3.80 7.57
N GLU A 95 -15.47 2.60 7.04
CA GLU A 95 -14.27 1.86 7.44
C GLU A 95 -13.01 2.69 7.13
N GLY A 96 -12.61 3.56 8.05
CA GLY A 96 -11.37 4.32 7.96
C GLY A 96 -10.15 3.43 8.17
N MET A 97 -9.29 3.32 7.14
CA MET A 97 -7.98 2.69 7.29
C MET A 97 -6.97 3.72 7.82
N CYS A 98 -6.45 3.49 9.02
CA CYS A 98 -5.37 4.30 9.59
C CYS A 98 -4.00 3.69 9.28
N LEU A 99 -3.01 4.54 9.04
CA LEU A 99 -1.63 4.20 8.74
C LEU A 99 -0.77 4.38 9.98
N GLN A 100 0.14 3.44 10.20
CA GLN A 100 1.16 3.50 11.24
C GLN A 100 2.47 2.84 10.74
N MET A 101 3.59 3.16 11.38
CA MET A 101 4.85 2.45 11.13
C MET A 101 4.74 1.00 11.61
N PRO A 102 5.37 0.02 10.92
CA PRO A 102 5.35 -1.37 11.36
C PRO A 102 6.07 -1.52 12.70
N LEU A 103 5.50 -2.35 13.59
CA LEU A 103 6.06 -2.67 14.90
C LEU A 103 7.48 -3.23 14.73
N GLY A 104 8.47 -2.58 15.34
CA GLY A 104 9.90 -2.95 15.23
C GLY A 104 10.75 -2.05 14.32
N SER A 105 10.19 -0.96 13.80
CA SER A 105 10.95 0.05 13.04
C SER A 105 11.61 1.05 14.01
N PHE A 106 12.82 0.76 14.48
CA PHE A 106 13.71 1.68 15.21
C PHE A 106 15.15 1.48 14.77
#